data_AF-A0AAU3QJA6-F1
#
_entry.id   AF-A0AAU3QJA6-F1
#
_cell.length_a   1.000
_cell.length_b   1.000
_cell.length_c   1.000
_cell.angle_alpha   90.00
_cell.angle_beta   90.00
_cell.angle_gamma   90.00
#
_symmetry.space_group_name_H-M   'P 1'
#
loop_
_entity.id
_entity.type
_entity.pdbx_description
1 polymer ?
#
loop_
_entity_poly.entity_id
_entity_poly.type
_entity_poly.pdbx_seq_one_letter_code
_entity_poly.pdbx_strand_id
1 'polypeptide(L)'
;MPDEPSPETVRRAVARGRGATFDVPEGEASATAERLNEQLAGRDIRVFVSGPTTCTALQLVDAHEARRTRPELETLVADFRGLAHTLTQRSELGTLDENVWWAAPHGEHCRFENLETGVVVEAHTHAPDSVDPYFLLRFAQTTGRYPAVLDACVHGFHDMSRLLEMAGVQ
;
A
#
# COMPACT_ATOMS: atom_id res chain seq x y z
N MET A 1 -13.35 31.53 4.90
CA MET A 1 -13.62 30.20 4.31
C MET A 1 -12.38 29.86 3.49
N PRO A 2 -11.74 28.70 3.68
CA PRO A 2 -10.67 28.30 2.76
C PRO A 2 -11.24 28.18 1.35
N ASP A 3 -10.56 28.77 0.38
CA ASP A 3 -10.88 28.59 -1.03
C ASP A 3 -10.46 27.18 -1.47
N GLU A 4 -11.26 26.54 -2.33
CA GLU A 4 -10.93 25.23 -2.88
C GLU A 4 -9.60 25.30 -3.66
N PRO A 5 -8.64 24.37 -3.42
CA PRO A 5 -7.36 24.39 -4.11
C PRO A 5 -7.56 24.10 -5.61
N SER A 6 -6.91 24.89 -6.47
CA SER A 6 -6.94 24.63 -7.92
C SER A 6 -6.02 23.47 -8.31
N PRO A 7 -6.27 22.77 -9.43
CA PRO A 7 -5.37 21.71 -9.92
C PRO A 7 -3.94 22.17 -10.14
N GLU A 8 -3.74 23.41 -10.57
CA GLU A 8 -2.40 23.99 -10.75
C GLU A 8 -1.69 24.19 -9.41
N THR A 9 -2.41 24.60 -8.38
CA THR A 9 -1.90 24.72 -7.01
C THR A 9 -1.46 23.36 -6.49
N VAL A 10 -2.31 22.34 -6.64
CA VAL A 10 -2.00 20.96 -6.25
C VAL A 10 -0.74 20.47 -6.96
N ARG A 11 -0.67 20.64 -8.29
CA ARG A 11 0.48 20.21 -9.10
C ARG A 11 1.80 20.86 -8.71
N ARG A 12 1.78 22.12 -8.29
CA ARG A 12 3.00 22.83 -7.86
C ARG A 12 3.45 22.42 -6.46
N ALA A 13 2.51 22.01 -5.61
CA ALA A 13 2.78 21.67 -4.22
C ALA A 13 3.34 20.25 -4.06
N VAL A 14 2.92 19.30 -4.88
CA VAL A 14 3.33 17.90 -4.78
C VAL A 14 4.58 17.58 -5.58
N ALA A 15 5.38 16.64 -5.07
CA ALA A 15 6.46 15.98 -5.79
C ALA A 15 6.58 14.53 -5.27
N ARG A 16 7.24 13.62 -6.01
CA ARG A 16 7.54 12.28 -5.49
C ARG A 16 8.22 12.37 -4.12
N GLY A 17 7.70 11.64 -3.13
CA GLY A 17 8.18 11.66 -1.75
C GLY A 17 7.76 12.89 -0.93
N ARG A 18 7.04 13.86 -1.53
CA ARG A 18 6.55 15.07 -0.86
C ARG A 18 5.07 15.34 -1.19
N GLY A 19 4.21 14.94 -0.28
CA GLY A 19 2.78 15.25 -0.32
C GLY A 19 2.46 16.71 0.07
N ALA A 20 1.23 17.11 -0.21
CA ALA A 20 0.68 18.38 0.24
C ALA A 20 -0.74 18.19 0.78
N THR A 21 -1.06 18.87 1.88
CA THR A 21 -2.39 18.87 2.48
C THR A 21 -3.03 20.24 2.27
N PHE A 22 -4.30 20.24 1.94
CA PHE A 22 -5.09 21.43 1.66
C PHE A 22 -6.32 21.45 2.55
N ASP A 23 -6.62 22.63 3.08
CA ASP A 23 -7.89 22.88 3.75
C ASP A 23 -9.01 22.98 2.71
N VAL A 24 -10.17 22.43 3.06
CA VAL A 24 -11.38 22.45 2.26
C VAL A 24 -12.56 22.80 3.15
N PRO A 25 -13.66 23.34 2.59
CA PRO A 25 -14.85 23.60 3.37
C PRO A 25 -15.39 22.33 4.05
N GLU A 26 -16.01 22.49 5.22
CA GLU A 26 -16.60 21.37 5.96
C GLU A 26 -17.69 20.69 5.13
N GLY A 27 -17.64 19.35 5.06
CA GLY A 27 -18.56 18.55 4.25
C GLY A 27 -18.22 18.47 2.76
N GLU A 28 -17.23 19.23 2.27
CA GLU A 28 -16.85 19.28 0.85
C GLU A 28 -15.63 18.41 0.50
N ALA A 29 -14.98 17.77 1.47
CA ALA A 29 -13.71 17.07 1.25
C ALA A 29 -13.80 15.96 0.19
N SER A 30 -14.83 15.12 0.25
CA SER A 30 -15.02 14.04 -0.73
C SER A 30 -15.27 14.60 -2.13
N ALA A 31 -16.18 15.57 -2.26
CA ALA A 31 -16.51 16.18 -3.55
C ALA A 31 -15.31 16.93 -4.15
N THR A 32 -14.51 17.61 -3.31
CA THR A 32 -13.28 18.28 -3.73
C THR A 32 -12.23 17.28 -4.21
N ALA A 33 -12.00 16.20 -3.46
CA ALA A 33 -11.04 15.16 -3.85
C ALA A 33 -11.46 14.49 -5.17
N GLU A 34 -12.74 14.19 -5.36
CA GLU A 34 -13.28 13.63 -6.61
C GLU A 34 -13.04 14.58 -7.79
N ARG A 35 -13.46 15.85 -7.70
CA ARG A 35 -13.24 16.87 -8.74
C ARG A 35 -11.77 17.02 -9.10
N LEU A 36 -10.90 17.11 -8.10
CA LEU A 36 -9.46 17.25 -8.33
C LEU A 36 -8.86 16.02 -9.02
N ASN A 37 -9.28 14.82 -8.62
CA ASN A 37 -8.82 13.59 -9.26
C ASN A 37 -9.24 13.51 -10.74
N GLU A 38 -10.44 13.95 -11.09
CA GLU A 38 -10.88 14.03 -12.49
C GLU A 38 -10.03 15.03 -13.29
N GLN A 39 -9.80 16.23 -12.73
CA GLN A 39 -9.03 17.29 -13.39
C GLN A 39 -7.52 16.99 -13.47
N LEU A 40 -7.02 16.12 -12.59
CA LEU A 40 -5.61 15.67 -12.54
C LEU A 40 -5.41 14.29 -13.19
N ALA A 41 -6.42 13.74 -13.86
CA ALA A 41 -6.32 12.45 -14.52
C ALA A 41 -5.10 12.38 -15.47
N GLY A 42 -4.35 11.28 -15.39
CA GLY A 42 -3.13 11.08 -16.18
C GLY A 42 -1.90 11.86 -15.72
N ARG A 43 -1.92 12.46 -14.52
CA ARG A 43 -0.76 13.17 -13.93
C ARG A 43 -0.05 12.41 -12.82
N ASP A 44 -0.45 11.16 -12.58
CA ASP A 44 0.04 10.32 -11.47
C ASP A 44 -0.09 11.01 -10.10
N ILE A 45 -0.99 12.00 -9.99
CA ILE A 45 -1.33 12.67 -8.74
C ILE A 45 -2.67 12.14 -8.29
N ARG A 46 -2.75 11.76 -7.02
CA ARG A 46 -3.99 11.31 -6.37
C ARG A 46 -4.28 12.21 -5.18
N VAL A 47 -5.52 12.65 -5.08
CA VAL A 47 -6.06 13.39 -3.94
C VAL A 47 -7.00 12.49 -3.15
N PHE A 48 -6.85 12.48 -1.82
CA PHE A 48 -7.70 11.72 -0.91
C PHE A 48 -8.17 12.59 0.25
N VAL A 49 -9.32 12.23 0.81
CA VAL A 49 -9.81 12.81 2.05
C VAL A 49 -8.88 12.36 3.19
N SER A 50 -8.29 13.33 3.90
CA SER A 50 -7.41 13.09 5.05
C SER A 50 -8.01 13.57 6.37
N GLY A 51 -9.17 14.20 6.33
CA GLY A 51 -9.92 14.64 7.49
C GLY A 51 -11.22 15.34 7.10
N PRO A 52 -12.04 15.77 8.07
CA PRO A 52 -13.36 16.39 7.80
C PRO A 52 -13.29 17.67 6.95
N THR A 53 -12.16 18.37 7.02
CA THR A 53 -11.91 19.64 6.33
C THR A 53 -10.56 19.62 5.60
N THR A 54 -9.98 18.45 5.33
CA THR A 54 -8.68 18.36 4.67
C THR A 54 -8.63 17.28 3.60
N CYS A 55 -7.93 17.61 2.52
CA CYS A 55 -7.52 16.67 1.49
C CYS A 55 -5.99 16.62 1.40
N THR A 56 -5.44 15.44 1.17
CA THR A 56 -4.01 15.25 0.91
C THR A 56 -3.81 14.80 -0.53
N ALA A 57 -2.87 15.42 -1.23
CA ALA A 57 -2.45 15.05 -2.57
C ALA A 57 -1.05 14.48 -2.55
N LEU A 58 -0.85 13.34 -3.22
CA LEU A 58 0.45 12.70 -3.42
C LEU A 58 0.73 12.51 -4.91
N GLN A 59 1.99 12.64 -5.30
CA GLN A 59 2.45 12.16 -6.60
C GLN A 59 2.84 10.68 -6.44
N LEU A 60 2.02 9.79 -6.97
CA LEU A 60 2.21 8.35 -6.90
C LEU A 60 3.20 7.87 -7.97
N VAL A 61 3.56 6.60 -7.90
CA VAL A 61 4.34 5.91 -8.93
C VAL A 61 3.79 6.14 -10.34
N ASP A 62 4.66 6.51 -11.26
CA ASP A 62 4.30 6.67 -12.67
C ASP A 62 4.39 5.35 -13.46
N ALA A 63 3.94 5.36 -14.71
CA ALA A 63 3.96 4.17 -15.57
C ALA A 63 5.37 3.65 -15.89
N HIS A 64 6.40 4.50 -15.87
CA HIS A 64 7.77 4.09 -16.08
C HIS A 64 8.37 3.45 -14.83
N GLU A 65 8.16 4.02 -13.64
CA GLU A 65 8.47 3.41 -12.35
C GLU A 65 7.80 2.04 -12.23
N ALA A 66 6.48 1.97 -12.46
CA ALA A 66 5.74 0.71 -12.39
C ALA A 66 6.31 -0.37 -13.33
N ARG A 67 6.64 -0.02 -14.58
CA ARG A 67 7.27 -0.97 -15.53
C ARG A 67 8.63 -1.47 -15.06
N ARG A 68 9.46 -0.61 -14.46
CA ARG A 68 10.79 -1.01 -13.95
C ARG A 68 10.69 -1.90 -12.72
N THR A 69 9.72 -1.62 -11.84
CA THR A 69 9.53 -2.35 -10.57
C THR A 69 8.79 -3.68 -10.78
N ARG A 70 8.06 -3.84 -11.89
CA ARG A 70 7.17 -5.00 -12.14
C ARG A 70 7.80 -6.38 -11.90
N PRO A 71 9.01 -6.72 -12.40
CA PRO A 71 9.56 -8.07 -12.18
C PRO A 71 9.80 -8.38 -10.69
N GLU A 72 10.24 -7.38 -9.93
CA GLU A 72 10.47 -7.54 -8.49
C GLU A 72 9.15 -7.58 -7.72
N LEU A 73 8.16 -6.78 -8.12
CA LEU A 73 6.80 -6.83 -7.57
C LEU A 73 6.16 -8.21 -7.77
N GLU A 74 6.28 -8.81 -8.95
CA GLU A 74 5.74 -10.15 -9.24
C GLU A 74 6.41 -11.21 -8.34
N THR A 75 7.72 -11.09 -8.12
CA THR A 75 8.46 -11.96 -7.19
C THR A 75 8.00 -11.77 -5.75
N LEU A 76 7.87 -10.52 -5.30
CA LEU A 76 7.36 -10.17 -3.97
C LEU A 76 5.97 -10.77 -3.72
N VAL A 77 5.04 -10.62 -4.67
CA VAL A 77 3.68 -11.17 -4.56
C VAL A 77 3.71 -12.70 -4.48
N ALA A 78 4.52 -13.37 -5.29
CA ALA A 78 4.65 -14.82 -5.26
C ALA A 78 5.22 -15.32 -3.93
N ASP A 79 6.31 -14.70 -3.45
CA ASP A 79 6.94 -15.05 -2.17
C ASP A 79 5.98 -14.81 -0.99
N PHE A 80 5.25 -13.69 -1.00
CA PHE A 80 4.24 -13.38 0.01
C PHE A 80 3.13 -14.43 0.03
N ARG A 81 2.49 -14.71 -1.11
CA ARG A 81 1.41 -15.70 -1.22
C ARG A 81 1.85 -17.08 -0.78
N GLY A 82 3.02 -17.53 -1.24
CA GLY A 82 3.56 -18.84 -0.87
C GLY A 82 3.78 -18.99 0.63
N LEU A 83 4.32 -17.95 1.27
CA LEU A 83 4.56 -17.97 2.70
C LEU A 83 3.27 -17.81 3.51
N ALA A 84 2.37 -16.90 3.11
CA ALA A 84 1.05 -16.72 3.71
C ALA A 84 0.23 -18.01 3.69
N HIS A 85 0.18 -18.70 2.55
CA HIS A 85 -0.48 -19.99 2.40
C HIS A 85 0.11 -21.05 3.33
N THR A 86 1.44 -21.18 3.33
CA THR A 86 2.14 -22.17 4.16
C THR A 86 1.90 -21.94 5.65
N LEU A 87 1.99 -20.70 6.12
CA LEU A 87 1.83 -20.37 7.55
C LEU A 87 0.38 -20.52 8.00
N THR A 88 -0.57 -20.10 7.17
CA THR A 88 -2.01 -20.25 7.45
C THR A 88 -2.38 -21.74 7.56
N GLN A 89 -1.95 -22.56 6.60
CA GLN A 89 -2.20 -24.00 6.61
C GLN A 89 -1.56 -24.69 7.83
N ARG A 90 -0.29 -24.36 8.15
CA ARG A 90 0.38 -24.94 9.32
C ARG A 90 -0.30 -24.55 10.63
N SER A 91 -0.74 -23.30 10.73
CA SER A 91 -1.49 -22.81 11.89
C SER A 91 -2.82 -23.55 12.05
N GLU A 92 -3.57 -23.74 10.96
CA GLU A 92 -4.85 -24.47 10.98
C GLU A 92 -4.67 -25.94 11.38
N LEU A 93 -3.59 -26.58 10.90
CA LEU A 93 -3.27 -27.97 11.23
C LEU A 93 -2.61 -28.15 12.60
N GLY A 94 -2.31 -27.08 13.34
CA GLY A 94 -1.57 -27.14 14.60
C GLY A 94 -0.13 -27.66 14.44
N THR A 95 0.48 -27.41 13.28
CA THR A 95 1.85 -27.85 12.91
C THR A 95 2.82 -26.69 12.74
N LEU A 96 2.42 -25.49 13.15
CA LEU A 96 3.30 -24.33 13.18
C LEU A 96 4.39 -24.54 14.25
N ASP A 97 5.66 -24.37 13.86
CA ASP A 97 6.75 -24.40 14.83
C ASP A 97 6.78 -23.08 15.60
N GLU A 98 6.18 -23.09 16.79
CA GLU A 98 6.07 -21.92 17.67
C GLU A 98 7.42 -21.43 18.22
N ASN A 99 8.49 -22.22 18.08
CA ASN A 99 9.85 -21.75 18.41
C ASN A 99 10.45 -20.87 17.30
N VAL A 100 9.90 -20.94 16.09
CA VAL A 100 10.35 -20.18 14.92
C VAL A 100 9.36 -19.07 14.56
N TRP A 101 8.06 -19.32 14.72
CA TRP A 101 7.00 -18.42 14.33
C TRP A 101 6.06 -18.12 15.48
N TRP A 102 5.90 -16.83 15.78
CA TRP A 102 4.80 -16.36 16.59
C TRP A 102 3.58 -16.08 15.71
N ALA A 103 2.39 -16.48 16.18
CA ALA A 103 1.12 -16.25 15.51
C ALA A 103 0.19 -15.42 16.40
N ALA A 104 -0.44 -14.41 15.81
CA ALA A 104 -1.43 -13.55 16.46
C ALA A 104 -2.68 -13.42 15.58
N PRO A 105 -3.67 -14.31 15.75
CA PRO A 105 -4.95 -14.22 15.06
C PRO A 105 -5.74 -12.99 15.52
N HIS A 106 -6.29 -12.22 14.58
CA HIS A 106 -7.16 -11.07 14.87
C HIS A 106 -8.12 -10.77 13.71
N GLY A 107 -9.42 -10.70 14.00
CA GLY A 107 -10.43 -10.55 12.94
C GLY A 107 -10.32 -11.67 11.91
N GLU A 108 -10.30 -11.32 10.63
CA GLU A 108 -10.18 -12.25 9.50
C GLU A 108 -8.73 -12.59 9.14
N HIS A 109 -7.75 -12.04 9.87
CA HIS A 109 -6.33 -12.17 9.56
C HIS A 109 -5.57 -12.88 10.68
N CYS A 110 -4.39 -13.39 10.34
CA CYS A 110 -3.38 -13.79 11.31
C CYS A 110 -2.06 -13.13 10.95
N ARG A 111 -1.46 -12.45 11.93
CA ARG A 111 -0.07 -12.00 11.84
C ARG A 111 0.85 -13.14 12.24
N PHE A 112 1.79 -13.46 11.37
CA PHE A 112 2.91 -14.35 11.64
C PHE A 112 4.21 -13.54 11.68
N GLU A 113 5.02 -13.76 12.70
CA GLU A 113 6.32 -13.12 12.85
C GLU A 113 7.39 -14.17 13.11
N ASN A 114 8.44 -14.15 12.29
CA ASN A 114 9.57 -15.03 12.49
C ASN A 114 10.41 -14.50 13.67
N LEU A 115 10.57 -15.31 14.71
CA LEU A 115 11.22 -14.92 15.95
C LEU A 115 12.73 -14.68 15.81
N GLU A 116 13.36 -15.25 14.77
CA GLU A 116 14.79 -15.10 14.52
C GLU A 116 15.08 -13.92 13.57
N THR A 117 14.34 -13.84 12.48
CA THR A 117 14.62 -12.88 11.39
C THR A 117 13.80 -11.59 11.49
N GLY A 118 12.73 -11.57 12.29
CA GLY A 118 11.79 -10.44 12.37
C GLY A 118 10.91 -10.27 11.12
N VAL A 119 10.93 -11.22 10.18
CA VAL A 119 10.06 -11.21 9.00
C VAL A 119 8.60 -11.32 9.43
N VAL A 120 7.77 -10.41 8.92
CA VAL A 120 6.33 -10.38 9.22
C VAL A 120 5.51 -10.69 7.98
N VAL A 121 4.57 -11.62 8.11
CA VAL A 121 3.53 -11.91 7.12
C VAL A 121 2.19 -11.78 7.81
N GLU A 122 1.29 -10.98 7.25
CA GLU A 122 -0.08 -10.85 7.75
C GLU A 122 -1.01 -11.31 6.65
N ALA A 123 -1.71 -12.42 6.90
CA ALA A 123 -2.47 -13.16 5.90
C ALA A 123 -3.94 -13.26 6.29
N HIS A 124 -4.83 -13.22 5.29
CA HIS A 124 -6.24 -13.52 5.49
C HIS A 124 -6.43 -15.02 5.72
N THR A 125 -7.03 -15.41 6.85
CA THR A 125 -7.09 -16.81 7.29
C THR A 125 -7.89 -17.70 6.34
N HIS A 126 -8.94 -17.16 5.70
CA HIS A 126 -9.78 -17.89 4.74
C HIS A 126 -9.45 -17.63 3.27
N ALA A 127 -8.49 -16.75 2.97
CA ALA A 127 -8.12 -16.37 1.62
C ALA A 127 -6.63 -15.99 1.56
N PRO A 128 -5.72 -16.93 1.87
CA PRO A 128 -4.29 -16.62 2.07
C PRO A 128 -3.58 -16.09 0.81
N ASP A 129 -4.20 -16.24 -0.36
CA ASP A 129 -3.70 -15.69 -1.63
C ASP A 129 -4.13 -14.22 -1.86
N SER A 130 -5.02 -13.67 -1.03
CA SER A 130 -5.42 -12.28 -1.13
C SER A 130 -4.25 -11.37 -0.75
N VAL A 131 -4.09 -10.29 -1.51
CA VAL A 131 -2.97 -9.36 -1.33
C VAL A 131 -3.52 -8.02 -0.85
N ASP A 132 -3.26 -7.72 0.41
CA ASP A 132 -3.43 -6.37 0.93
C ASP A 132 -2.15 -5.54 0.68
N PRO A 133 -2.23 -4.34 0.06
CA PRO A 133 -1.05 -3.53 -0.23
C PRO A 133 -0.24 -3.15 1.02
N TYR A 134 -0.89 -2.94 2.16
CA TYR A 134 -0.22 -2.60 3.41
C TYR A 134 0.55 -3.80 3.97
N PHE A 135 -0.05 -4.99 4.00
CA PHE A 135 0.65 -6.20 4.47
C PHE A 135 1.76 -6.65 3.54
N LEU A 136 1.55 -6.53 2.23
CA LEU A 136 2.59 -6.83 1.24
C LEU A 136 3.80 -5.92 1.42
N LEU A 137 3.57 -4.61 1.61
CA LEU A 137 4.65 -3.65 1.85
C LEU A 137 5.36 -3.93 3.17
N ARG A 138 4.63 -4.28 4.25
CA ARG A 138 5.23 -4.67 5.53
C ARG A 138 6.11 -5.92 5.39
N PHE A 139 5.68 -6.90 4.62
CA PHE A 139 6.50 -8.08 4.31
C PHE A 139 7.77 -7.69 3.54
N ALA A 140 7.64 -6.83 2.51
CA ALA A 140 8.81 -6.35 1.77
C ALA A 140 9.80 -5.60 2.67
N GLN A 141 9.31 -4.78 3.60
CA GLN A 141 10.13 -4.02 4.54
C GLN A 141 10.86 -4.91 5.55
N THR A 142 10.15 -5.87 6.14
CA THR A 142 10.72 -6.76 7.17
C THR A 142 11.66 -7.81 6.60
N THR A 143 11.48 -8.20 5.34
CA THR A 143 12.43 -9.08 4.63
C THR A 143 13.66 -8.33 4.11
N GLY A 144 13.53 -7.05 3.76
CA GLY A 144 14.60 -6.25 3.18
C GLY A 144 15.07 -6.72 1.79
N ARG A 145 14.29 -7.56 1.09
CA ARG A 145 14.70 -8.25 -0.13
C ARG A 145 14.30 -7.59 -1.45
N TYR A 146 13.49 -6.53 -1.40
CA TYR A 146 12.83 -5.96 -2.59
C TYR A 146 13.12 -4.45 -2.74
N PRO A 147 14.39 -4.06 -2.96
CA PRO A 147 14.79 -2.67 -2.95
C PRO A 147 14.10 -1.81 -4.02
N ALA A 148 13.86 -2.33 -5.23
CA ALA A 148 13.21 -1.55 -6.28
C ALA A 148 11.72 -1.27 -5.97
N VAL A 149 11.04 -2.19 -5.28
CA VAL A 149 9.68 -1.98 -4.76
C VAL A 149 9.70 -0.99 -3.60
N LEU A 150 10.61 -1.16 -2.64
CA LEU A 150 10.73 -0.28 -1.47
C LEU A 150 11.07 1.16 -1.89
N ASP A 151 12.00 1.34 -2.82
CA ASP A 151 12.37 2.65 -3.35
C ASP A 151 11.23 3.30 -4.14
N ALA A 152 10.40 2.52 -4.82
CA ALA A 152 9.21 3.03 -5.51
C ALA A 152 8.09 3.42 -4.53
N CYS A 153 7.98 2.76 -3.38
CA CYS A 153 6.91 2.96 -2.40
C CYS A 153 7.19 4.08 -1.39
N VAL A 154 7.65 5.25 -1.86
CA VAL A 154 7.95 6.41 -1.00
C VAL A 154 6.74 6.94 -0.23
N HIS A 155 5.53 6.74 -0.77
CA HIS A 155 4.26 7.06 -0.13
C HIS A 155 3.56 5.85 0.49
N GLY A 156 4.32 4.77 0.71
CA GLY A 156 3.86 3.56 1.40
C GLY A 156 2.69 2.90 0.71
N PHE A 157 1.59 2.71 1.45
CA PHE A 157 0.38 2.03 1.00
C PHE A 157 -0.13 2.54 -0.36
N HIS A 158 -0.15 3.85 -0.58
CA HIS A 158 -0.72 4.42 -1.80
C HIS A 158 0.09 4.05 -3.06
N ASP A 159 1.41 4.01 -2.95
CA ASP A 159 2.28 3.59 -4.05
C ASP A 159 2.17 2.08 -4.28
N MET A 160 2.18 1.27 -3.21
CA MET A 160 2.00 -0.19 -3.35
C MET A 160 0.65 -0.54 -3.99
N SER A 161 -0.43 0.11 -3.54
CA SER A 161 -1.77 -0.07 -4.10
C SER A 161 -1.79 0.26 -5.59
N ARG A 162 -1.15 1.37 -5.98
CA ARG A 162 -1.04 1.79 -7.39
C ARG A 162 -0.21 0.81 -8.22
N LEU A 163 0.92 0.31 -7.69
CA LEU A 163 1.74 -0.69 -8.35
C LEU A 163 0.95 -1.97 -8.65
N LEU A 164 0.19 -2.47 -7.67
CA LEU A 164 -0.65 -3.67 -7.84
C LEU A 164 -1.75 -3.44 -8.88
N GLU A 165 -2.42 -2.29 -8.85
CA GLU A 165 -3.42 -1.90 -9.85
C GLU A 165 -2.83 -1.90 -11.27
N MET A 166 -1.67 -1.26 -11.45
CA MET A 166 -1.00 -1.17 -12.77
C MET A 166 -0.44 -2.51 -13.25
N ALA A 167 -0.10 -3.42 -12.34
CA ALA A 167 0.33 -4.77 -12.65
C ALA A 167 -0.83 -5.73 -12.94
N GLY A 168 -2.08 -5.34 -12.63
CA GLY A 168 -3.25 -6.20 -12.74
C GLY A 168 -3.26 -7.33 -11.70
N VAL A 169 -2.66 -7.09 -10.54
CA VAL A 169 -2.65 -8.03 -9.41
C VAL A 169 -3.83 -7.70 -8.50
N GLN A 170 -4.75 -8.65 -8.37
CA GLN A 170 -5.83 -8.68 -7.37
C GLN A 170 -5.63 -9.88 -6.45
#